data_AF-A0A5N8WGW0-F1
#
_entry.id   AF-A0A5N8WGW0-F1
#
_cell.length_a   1.000
_cell.length_b   1.000
_cell.length_c   1.000
_cell.angle_alpha   90.00
_cell.angle_beta   90.00
_cell.angle_gamma   90.00
#
_symmetry.space_group_name_H-M   'P 1'
#
loop_
_entity.id
_entity.type
_entity.pdbx_description
1 polymer ?
#
loop_
_entity_poly.entity_id
_entity_poly.type
_entity_poly.pdbx_seq_one_letter_code
_entity_poly.pdbx_strand_id
1 'polypeptide(L)'
;MRDQEAADPTGPTREGQRLSTRETAELLGVKPETVYAYVSRGQLTSRRASGGRGSTFDAEEVTALARRNRRESDRGTGPGGSGDLSVPTRLTLIDKDRYYFRGVDATELAVHHSYEEVAEWLWTGELRPGVTFTAPKTSVAAARRAIAALPEHSAPVDRLRVVAIAAAAEDPLRFDLSEEAVLGTART
;
A
#
# COMPACT_ATOMS: atom_id res chain seq x y z
N MET A 1 -16.64 62.75 -45.53
CA MET A 1 -16.92 61.47 -46.19
C MET A 1 -16.29 60.42 -45.28
N ARG A 2 -17.06 59.81 -44.37
CA ARG A 2 -17.63 58.44 -44.51
C ARG A 2 -16.48 57.42 -44.66
N ASP A 3 -16.27 56.43 -43.80
CA ASP A 3 -17.21 55.64 -42.98
C ASP A 3 -16.57 55.08 -41.69
N GLN A 4 -17.46 54.65 -40.79
CA GLN A 4 -17.20 53.87 -39.57
C GLN A 4 -16.68 52.46 -39.88
N GLU A 5 -15.89 51.88 -38.98
CA GLU A 5 -16.06 50.46 -38.63
C GLU A 5 -15.70 50.20 -37.17
N ALA A 6 -16.65 49.57 -36.47
CA ALA A 6 -16.55 49.13 -35.09
C ALA A 6 -15.89 47.74 -35.01
N ALA A 7 -15.05 47.50 -34.00
CA ALA A 7 -14.60 46.17 -33.59
C ALA A 7 -14.28 46.24 -32.08
N ASP A 8 -15.22 45.86 -31.22
CA ASP A 8 -15.42 44.52 -30.61
C ASP A 8 -14.63 44.35 -29.28
N PRO A 9 -15.32 44.19 -28.13
CA PRO A 9 -14.68 44.14 -26.81
C PRO A 9 -14.38 42.68 -26.45
N THR A 10 -13.30 42.12 -27.01
CA THR A 10 -12.82 40.80 -26.59
C THR A 10 -11.38 40.93 -26.12
N GLY A 11 -11.21 41.32 -24.85
CA GLY A 11 -9.92 41.22 -24.17
C GLY A 11 -9.48 39.76 -24.14
N PRO A 12 -8.20 39.44 -24.43
CA PRO A 12 -7.78 38.06 -24.58
C PRO A 12 -7.98 37.30 -23.26
N THR A 13 -8.70 36.19 -23.39
CA THR A 13 -8.88 35.12 -22.42
C THR A 13 -7.56 34.80 -21.71
N ARG A 14 -7.58 34.59 -20.39
CA ARG A 14 -6.41 34.15 -19.60
C ARG A 14 -6.05 32.69 -19.95
N GLU A 15 -5.59 32.46 -21.16
CA GLU A 15 -5.12 31.17 -21.67
C GLU A 15 -3.59 31.20 -21.78
N GLY A 16 -2.90 30.27 -21.11
CA GLY A 16 -1.46 30.03 -21.32
C GLY A 16 -0.50 30.71 -20.34
N GLN A 17 -0.83 30.79 -19.04
CA GLN A 17 0.19 31.16 -18.05
C GLN A 17 1.25 30.05 -17.97
N ARG A 18 2.47 30.39 -18.39
CA ARG A 18 3.62 29.47 -18.43
C ARG A 18 4.50 29.73 -17.21
N LEU A 19 4.82 28.68 -16.47
CA LEU A 19 5.65 28.73 -15.26
C LEU A 19 7.10 28.47 -15.60
N SER A 20 8.03 29.16 -14.93
CA SER A 20 9.45 28.84 -14.96
C SER A 20 9.75 27.53 -14.20
N THR A 21 10.92 26.93 -14.43
CA THR A 21 11.37 25.75 -13.66
C THR A 21 11.32 25.98 -12.16
N ARG A 22 11.65 27.19 -11.70
CA ARG A 22 11.65 27.54 -10.27
C ARG A 22 10.23 27.57 -9.71
N GLU A 23 9.31 28.25 -10.37
CA GLU A 23 7.90 28.33 -9.93
C GLU A 23 7.24 26.95 -9.95
N THR A 24 7.54 26.13 -10.96
CA THR A 24 7.07 24.74 -11.02
C THR A 24 7.61 23.90 -9.85
N ALA A 25 8.90 24.05 -9.52
CA ALA A 25 9.53 23.35 -8.40
C ALA A 25 8.89 23.76 -7.06
N GLU A 26 8.65 25.05 -6.86
CA GLU A 26 8.00 25.60 -5.66
C GLU A 26 6.55 25.10 -5.54
N LEU A 27 5.77 25.09 -6.63
CA LEU A 27 4.38 24.60 -6.63
C LEU A 27 4.28 23.09 -6.36
N LEU A 28 5.24 22.31 -6.86
CA LEU A 28 5.29 20.87 -6.66
C LEU A 28 5.97 20.47 -5.34
N GLY A 29 6.63 21.40 -4.65
CA GLY A 29 7.38 21.14 -3.42
C GLY A 29 8.62 20.26 -3.64
N VAL A 30 9.24 20.34 -4.82
CA VAL A 30 10.41 19.51 -5.22
C VAL A 30 11.59 20.37 -5.64
N LYS A 31 12.75 19.74 -5.88
CA LYS A 31 13.93 20.45 -6.42
C LYS A 31 13.81 20.64 -7.95
N PRO A 32 14.47 21.65 -8.54
CA PRO A 32 14.47 21.85 -9.99
C PRO A 32 14.91 20.63 -10.82
N GLU A 33 15.83 19.81 -10.30
CA GLU A 33 16.28 18.57 -10.95
C GLU A 33 15.13 17.57 -11.10
N THR A 34 14.24 17.50 -10.11
CA THR A 34 13.05 16.64 -10.14
C THR A 34 12.03 17.11 -11.17
N VAL A 35 11.93 18.42 -11.41
CA VAL A 35 11.08 18.96 -12.49
C VAL A 35 11.53 18.43 -13.85
N TYR A 36 12.85 18.40 -14.10
CA TYR A 36 13.38 17.81 -15.34
C TYR A 36 13.21 16.29 -15.40
N ALA A 37 13.23 15.61 -14.26
CA ALA A 37 12.90 14.18 -14.21
C ALA A 37 11.44 13.92 -14.63
N TYR A 38 10.48 14.77 -14.23
CA TYR A 38 9.10 14.68 -14.70
C TYR A 38 8.98 14.88 -16.21
N VAL A 39 9.78 15.77 -16.80
CA VAL A 39 9.85 15.92 -18.27
C VAL A 39 10.40 14.66 -18.92
N SER A 40 11.52 14.13 -18.41
CA SER A 40 12.13 12.91 -18.97
C SER A 40 11.21 11.69 -18.89
N ARG A 41 10.28 11.67 -17.93
CA ARG A 41 9.27 10.62 -17.77
C ARG A 41 7.97 10.90 -18.53
N GLY A 42 7.91 12.00 -19.29
CA GLY A 42 6.72 12.41 -20.05
C GLY A 42 5.54 12.88 -19.19
N GLN A 43 5.78 13.27 -17.95
CA GLN A 43 4.76 13.73 -16.99
C GLN A 43 4.56 15.26 -17.03
N LEU A 44 5.52 16.00 -17.59
CA LEU A 44 5.42 17.44 -17.87
C LEU A 44 5.98 17.75 -19.26
N THR A 45 5.38 18.71 -19.94
CA THR A 45 5.81 19.18 -21.25
C THR A 45 6.60 20.48 -21.11
N SER A 46 7.89 20.43 -21.43
CA SER A 46 8.76 21.61 -21.46
C SER A 46 8.68 22.34 -22.80
N ARG A 47 8.75 23.68 -22.78
CA ARG A 47 9.17 24.49 -23.95
C ARG A 47 10.22 25.51 -23.52
N ARG A 48 11.03 25.97 -24.47
CA ARG A 48 12.05 27.01 -24.19
C ARG A 48 11.40 28.36 -23.90
N ALA A 49 11.93 29.08 -22.92
CA ALA A 49 11.49 30.45 -22.63
C ALA A 49 11.83 31.41 -23.78
N SER A 50 10.91 32.32 -24.12
CA SER A 50 11.15 33.42 -25.05
C SER A 50 12.13 34.41 -24.43
N GLY A 51 13.38 34.42 -24.91
CA GLY A 51 14.45 35.29 -24.37
C GLY A 51 15.67 34.55 -23.82
N GLY A 52 15.67 33.21 -23.85
CA GLY A 52 16.91 32.45 -23.73
C GLY A 52 17.53 32.44 -22.33
N ARG A 53 16.88 31.75 -21.39
CA ARG A 53 17.50 30.84 -20.41
C ARG A 53 16.39 30.09 -19.67
N GLY A 54 16.38 28.77 -19.77
CA GLY A 54 15.48 27.89 -19.02
C GLY A 54 14.26 27.35 -19.79
N SER A 55 13.63 26.35 -19.18
CA SER A 55 12.39 25.72 -19.64
C SER A 55 11.19 26.37 -18.96
N THR A 56 10.08 26.47 -19.67
CA THR A 56 8.78 26.83 -19.11
C THR A 56 7.79 25.67 -19.23
N PHE A 57 6.78 25.68 -18.37
CA PHE A 57 5.84 24.60 -18.15
C PHE A 57 4.41 25.14 -18.19
N ASP A 58 3.46 24.31 -18.58
CA ASP A 58 2.04 24.68 -18.55
C ASP A 58 1.51 24.64 -17.10
N ALA A 59 0.88 25.72 -16.65
CA ALA A 59 0.36 25.81 -15.28
C ALA A 59 -0.74 24.77 -14.98
N GLU A 60 -1.54 24.39 -15.98
CA GLU A 60 -2.59 23.38 -15.80
C GLU A 60 -1.99 21.98 -15.63
N GLU A 61 -0.97 21.65 -16.43
CA GLU A 61 -0.25 20.37 -16.36
C GLU A 61 0.45 20.21 -15.00
N VAL A 62 1.10 21.28 -14.51
CA VAL A 62 1.74 21.32 -13.19
C VAL A 62 0.70 21.15 -12.07
N THR A 63 -0.45 21.83 -12.17
CA THR A 63 -1.52 21.73 -11.17
C THR A 63 -2.15 20.33 -11.17
N ALA A 64 -2.35 19.71 -12.33
CA ALA A 64 -2.85 18.35 -12.46
C ALA A 64 -1.87 17.33 -11.86
N LEU A 65 -0.57 17.52 -12.08
CA LEU A 65 0.48 16.69 -11.48
C LEU A 65 0.51 16.83 -9.96
N ALA A 66 0.42 18.06 -9.43
CA ALA A 66 0.36 18.31 -7.98
C ALA A 66 -0.82 17.60 -7.32
N ARG A 67 -2.00 17.65 -7.95
CA ARG A 67 -3.21 16.95 -7.45
C ARG A 67 -3.05 15.43 -7.45
N ARG A 68 -2.38 14.87 -8.47
CA ARG A 68 -2.11 13.43 -8.58
C ARG A 68 -1.16 12.97 -7.48
N ASN A 69 -0.05 13.68 -7.30
CA ASN A 69 0.95 13.37 -6.27
C ASN A 69 0.34 13.44 -4.87
N ARG A 70 -0.54 14.42 -4.60
CA ARG A 70 -1.24 14.52 -3.30
C ARG A 70 -2.18 13.34 -3.05
N ARG A 71 -2.95 12.91 -4.05
CA ARG A 71 -3.83 11.72 -3.91
C ARG A 71 -3.03 10.44 -3.70
N GLU A 72 -1.83 10.35 -4.24
CA GLU A 72 -0.93 9.22 -4.05
C GLU A 72 -0.29 9.26 -2.65
N SER A 73 0.14 10.42 -2.17
CA SER A 73 0.63 10.58 -0.80
C SER A 73 -0.45 10.35 0.27
N ASP A 74 -1.68 10.80 0.03
CA ASP A 74 -2.81 10.58 0.96
C ASP A 74 -3.21 9.10 1.03
N ARG A 75 -2.95 8.32 -0.04
CA ARG A 75 -3.11 6.86 -0.05
C ARG A 75 -1.92 6.10 0.55
N GLY A 76 -0.78 6.77 0.73
CA GLY A 76 0.46 6.20 1.26
C GLY A 76 0.83 6.66 2.67
N THR A 77 -0.01 7.44 3.35
CA THR A 77 0.27 7.93 4.71
C THR A 77 -0.29 6.97 5.78
N GLY A 78 0.20 5.73 5.77
CA GLY A 78 0.30 4.91 6.98
C GLY A 78 1.62 5.23 7.70
N PRO A 79 1.73 5.12 9.04
CA PRO A 79 2.93 5.50 9.75
C PRO A 79 4.03 4.44 9.56
N GLY A 80 4.87 4.62 8.54
CA GLY A 80 5.98 3.71 8.24
C GLY A 80 6.72 4.09 6.97
N GLY A 81 7.39 5.25 6.97
CA GLY A 81 8.13 5.71 5.80
C GLY A 81 9.27 4.77 5.38
N SER A 82 9.13 4.14 4.21
CA SER A 82 10.18 3.97 3.20
C SER A 82 9.58 3.34 1.94
N GLY A 83 9.28 4.14 0.91
CA GLY A 83 8.96 3.66 -0.44
C GLY A 83 7.93 2.54 -0.50
N ASP A 84 6.78 2.77 0.14
CA ASP A 84 5.87 1.72 0.58
C ASP A 84 5.17 1.03 -0.60
N LEU A 85 5.56 -0.22 -0.88
CA LEU A 85 4.79 -1.15 -1.70
C LEU A 85 3.52 -1.51 -0.92
N SER A 86 2.57 -0.59 -0.88
CA SER A 86 1.28 -0.81 -0.25
C SER A 86 0.43 -1.67 -1.18
N VAL A 87 0.27 -2.95 -0.82
CA VAL A 87 -0.67 -3.84 -1.49
C VAL A 87 -2.06 -3.55 -0.94
N PRO A 88 -3.02 -3.08 -1.77
CA PRO A 88 -4.38 -2.85 -1.30
C PRO A 88 -5.01 -4.19 -0.91
N THR A 89 -5.43 -4.33 0.34
CA THR A 89 -6.13 -5.52 0.84
C THR A 89 -7.57 -5.19 1.22
N ARG A 90 -8.41 -6.21 1.31
CA ARG A 90 -9.78 -6.11 1.84
C ARG A 90 -9.90 -6.79 3.22
N LEU A 91 -8.78 -7.02 3.90
CA LEU A 91 -8.74 -7.82 5.12
C LEU A 91 -8.89 -6.98 6.39
N THR A 92 -8.09 -5.92 6.55
CA THR A 92 -8.07 -5.15 7.79
C THR A 92 -8.17 -3.66 7.50
N LEU A 93 -9.09 -2.98 8.19
CA LEU A 93 -9.14 -1.54 8.31
C LEU A 93 -8.81 -1.15 9.74
N ILE A 94 -7.83 -0.28 9.91
CA ILE A 94 -7.48 0.34 11.19
C ILE A 94 -7.93 1.80 11.08
N ASP A 95 -8.92 2.19 11.87
CA ASP A 95 -9.42 3.56 11.92
C ASP A 95 -9.45 4.05 13.37
N LYS A 96 -8.54 4.98 13.70
CA LYS A 96 -8.34 5.53 15.05
C LYS A 96 -8.17 4.40 16.07
N ASP A 97 -9.18 4.20 16.91
CA ASP A 97 -9.20 3.22 18.00
C ASP A 97 -10.06 1.99 17.68
N ARG A 98 -10.45 1.81 16.42
CA ARG A 98 -11.26 0.67 15.98
C ARG A 98 -10.56 -0.14 14.90
N TYR A 99 -10.78 -1.44 14.97
CA TYR A 99 -10.22 -2.42 14.05
C TYR A 99 -11.38 -3.15 13.39
N TYR A 100 -11.35 -3.24 12.07
CA TYR A 100 -12.35 -3.97 11.31
C TYR A 100 -11.68 -5.06 10.48
N PHE A 101 -12.17 -6.28 10.62
CA PHE A 101 -11.80 -7.40 9.77
C PHE A 101 -12.88 -7.57 8.71
N ARG A 102 -12.53 -7.50 7.42
CA ARG A 102 -13.44 -7.56 6.27
C ARG A 102 -14.72 -6.72 6.45
N GLY A 103 -14.61 -5.57 7.12
CA GLY A 103 -15.71 -4.64 7.39
C GLY A 103 -16.50 -4.86 8.69
N VAL A 104 -16.17 -5.89 9.49
CA VAL A 104 -16.82 -6.19 10.78
C VAL A 104 -15.89 -5.79 11.93
N ASP A 105 -16.45 -5.17 12.98
CA ASP A 105 -15.67 -4.75 14.16
C ASP A 105 -15.04 -5.96 14.86
N ALA A 106 -13.73 -5.87 15.13
CA ALA A 106 -12.96 -6.93 15.78
C ALA A 106 -13.47 -7.30 17.19
N THR A 107 -14.04 -6.34 17.91
CA THR A 107 -14.61 -6.56 19.25
C THR A 107 -15.92 -7.34 19.18
N GLU A 108 -16.78 -7.04 18.20
CA GLU A 108 -17.99 -7.83 17.93
C GLU A 108 -17.62 -9.27 17.55
N LEU A 109 -16.60 -9.44 16.71
CA LEU A 109 -16.09 -10.77 16.35
C LEU A 109 -15.60 -11.54 17.58
N ALA A 110 -14.83 -10.90 18.46
CA ALA A 110 -14.29 -11.53 19.66
C ALA A 110 -15.36 -11.93 20.69
N VAL A 111 -16.51 -11.26 20.70
CA VAL A 111 -17.64 -11.60 21.58
C VAL A 111 -18.43 -12.80 21.06
N HIS A 112 -18.54 -12.94 19.74
CA HIS A 112 -19.48 -13.88 19.12
C HIS A 112 -18.84 -15.10 18.46
N HIS A 113 -17.54 -15.07 18.16
CA HIS A 113 -16.85 -16.11 17.43
C HIS A 113 -15.56 -16.55 18.12
N SER A 114 -15.25 -17.84 17.96
CA SER A 114 -13.96 -18.40 18.33
C SER A 114 -12.84 -17.88 17.42
N TYR A 115 -11.60 -18.01 17.89
CA TYR A 115 -10.43 -17.63 17.11
C TYR A 115 -10.38 -18.36 15.77
N GLU A 116 -10.63 -19.67 15.77
CA GLU A 116 -10.58 -20.52 14.59
C GLU A 116 -11.67 -20.16 13.57
N GLU A 117 -12.89 -19.84 14.02
CA GLU A 117 -13.97 -19.35 13.14
C GLU A 117 -13.59 -18.04 12.46
N VAL A 118 -12.98 -17.10 13.19
CA VAL A 118 -12.54 -15.81 12.62
C VAL A 118 -11.35 -16.02 11.68
N ALA A 119 -10.39 -16.88 12.02
CA ALA A 119 -9.24 -17.18 11.18
C ALA A 119 -9.65 -17.84 9.85
N GLU A 120 -10.52 -18.85 9.91
CA GLU A 120 -11.08 -19.53 8.75
C GLU A 120 -11.81 -18.54 7.82
N TRP A 121 -12.62 -17.66 8.40
CA TRP A 121 -13.32 -16.60 7.66
C TRP A 121 -12.38 -15.56 7.07
N LEU A 122 -11.31 -15.19 7.77
CA LEU A 122 -10.31 -14.26 7.25
C LEU A 122 -9.61 -14.84 6.02
N TRP A 123 -9.23 -16.12 6.07
CA TRP A 123 -8.55 -16.82 4.97
C TRP A 123 -9.47 -17.04 3.76
N THR A 124 -10.66 -17.60 3.99
CA THR A 124 -11.53 -18.10 2.90
C THR A 124 -12.64 -17.11 2.52
N GLY A 125 -13.00 -16.19 3.41
CA GLY A 125 -14.20 -15.36 3.28
C GLY A 125 -15.49 -16.06 3.71
N GLU A 126 -15.44 -17.33 4.12
CA GLU A 126 -16.59 -18.10 4.57
C GLU A 126 -16.55 -18.32 6.09
N LEU A 127 -17.61 -17.92 6.79
CA LEU A 127 -17.73 -18.19 8.23
C LEU A 127 -18.21 -19.63 8.42
N ARG A 128 -17.39 -20.45 9.11
CA ARG A 128 -17.68 -21.87 9.37
C ARG A 128 -17.81 -22.13 10.86
N PRO A 129 -19.03 -22.17 11.41
CA PRO A 129 -19.23 -22.38 12.84
C PRO A 129 -18.64 -23.71 13.32
N GLY A 130 -17.96 -23.68 14.47
CA GLY A 130 -17.38 -24.87 15.11
C GLY A 130 -16.13 -25.45 14.45
N VAL A 131 -15.48 -24.71 13.54
CA VAL A 131 -14.16 -25.11 13.01
C VAL A 131 -13.12 -25.12 14.13
N THR A 132 -12.22 -26.11 14.09
CA THR A 132 -11.14 -26.26 15.07
C THR A 132 -9.84 -26.58 14.34
N PHE A 133 -8.73 -26.02 14.79
CA PHE A 133 -7.41 -26.35 14.24
C PHE A 133 -6.71 -27.37 15.13
N THR A 134 -6.20 -28.43 14.51
CA THR A 134 -5.57 -29.53 15.25
C THR A 134 -4.23 -29.86 14.63
N ALA A 135 -3.17 -29.57 15.39
CA ALA A 135 -1.81 -29.83 14.96
C ALA A 135 -1.55 -31.32 14.74
N PRO A 136 -0.85 -31.70 13.64
CA PRO A 136 -0.52 -33.08 13.38
C PRO A 136 0.42 -33.59 14.47
N LYS A 137 0.19 -34.83 14.92
CA LYS A 137 0.98 -35.43 16.02
C LYS A 137 2.47 -35.47 15.70
N THR A 138 2.83 -35.66 14.43
CA THR A 138 4.21 -35.64 13.94
C THR A 138 4.86 -34.26 14.12
N SER A 139 4.18 -33.19 13.69
CA SER A 139 4.64 -31.81 13.86
C SER A 139 4.78 -31.43 15.34
N VAL A 140 3.82 -31.82 16.18
CA VAL A 140 3.90 -31.61 17.64
C VAL A 140 5.09 -32.36 18.24
N ALA A 141 5.34 -33.60 17.82
CA ALA A 141 6.47 -34.38 18.29
C ALA A 141 7.81 -33.76 17.87
N ALA A 142 7.93 -33.30 16.63
CA ALA A 142 9.12 -32.60 16.13
C ALA A 142 9.38 -31.30 16.90
N ALA A 143 8.34 -30.48 17.10
CA ALA A 143 8.40 -29.26 17.90
C ALA A 143 8.89 -29.52 19.33
N ARG A 144 8.35 -30.54 20.01
CA ARG A 144 8.77 -30.92 21.37
C ARG A 144 10.23 -31.35 21.42
N ARG A 145 10.69 -32.18 20.47
CA ARG A 145 12.10 -32.57 20.38
C ARG A 145 13.01 -31.36 20.17
N ALA A 146 12.60 -30.42 19.32
CA ALA A 146 13.38 -29.22 19.03
C ALA A 146 13.50 -28.30 20.25
N ILE A 147 12.41 -28.07 21.00
CA ILE A 147 12.46 -27.29 22.24
C ILE A 147 13.34 -27.99 23.30
N ALA A 148 13.24 -29.31 23.43
CA ALA A 148 14.03 -30.06 24.42
C ALA A 148 15.55 -29.96 24.21
N ALA A 149 15.98 -29.59 23.00
CA ALA A 149 17.40 -29.34 22.69
C ALA A 149 17.86 -27.91 23.02
N LEU A 150 16.95 -26.99 23.37
CA LEU A 150 17.29 -25.61 23.68
C LEU A 150 17.65 -25.42 25.17
N PRO A 151 18.53 -24.45 25.49
CA PRO A 151 18.78 -24.08 26.88
C PRO A 151 17.51 -23.65 27.62
N GLU A 152 17.44 -23.93 28.92
CA GLU A 152 16.27 -23.60 29.76
C GLU A 152 15.94 -22.10 29.79
N HIS A 153 16.94 -21.24 29.58
CA HIS A 153 16.80 -19.78 29.56
C HIS A 153 16.46 -19.20 28.18
N SER A 154 16.23 -20.04 27.15
CA SER A 154 15.82 -19.53 25.83
C SER A 154 14.50 -18.78 25.90
N ALA A 155 14.45 -17.60 25.26
CA ALA A 155 13.27 -16.76 25.24
C ALA A 155 12.11 -17.41 24.46
N PRO A 156 10.85 -17.06 24.77
CA PRO A 156 9.68 -17.61 24.07
C PRO A 156 9.72 -17.40 22.54
N VAL A 157 10.24 -16.26 22.08
CA VAL A 157 10.35 -15.95 20.64
C VAL A 157 11.35 -16.87 19.94
N ASP A 158 12.47 -17.20 20.59
CA ASP A 158 13.47 -18.11 20.02
C ASP A 158 12.93 -19.54 19.94
N ARG A 159 12.22 -19.97 21.00
CA ARG A 159 11.50 -21.27 21.00
C ARG A 159 10.48 -21.33 19.87
N LEU A 160 9.68 -20.27 19.68
CA LEU A 160 8.69 -20.20 18.62
C LEU A 160 9.31 -20.35 17.22
N ARG A 161 10.41 -19.64 16.95
CA ARG A 161 11.13 -19.73 15.65
C ARG A 161 11.64 -21.14 15.39
N VAL A 162 12.25 -21.77 16.38
CA VAL A 162 12.78 -23.14 16.27
C VAL A 162 11.65 -24.15 16.07
N VAL A 163 10.55 -24.02 16.83
CA VAL A 163 9.36 -24.87 16.67
C VAL A 163 8.76 -24.74 15.28
N ALA A 164 8.61 -23.53 14.76
CA ALA A 164 8.02 -23.31 13.45
C ALA A 164 8.81 -24.01 12.35
N ILE A 165 10.15 -23.91 12.38
CA ILE A 165 11.02 -24.61 11.42
C ILE A 165 10.90 -26.14 11.58
N ALA A 166 10.95 -26.65 12.81
CA ALA A 166 10.87 -28.08 13.07
C ALA A 166 9.51 -28.68 12.65
N ALA A 167 8.41 -27.97 12.92
CA ALA A 167 7.06 -28.38 12.51
C ALA A 167 6.91 -28.33 10.98
N ALA A 168 7.39 -27.27 10.32
CA ALA A 168 7.34 -27.14 8.86
C ALA A 168 8.19 -28.21 8.15
N ALA A 169 9.26 -28.70 8.77
CA ALA A 169 10.10 -29.75 8.19
C ALA A 169 9.35 -31.09 8.03
N GLU A 170 8.32 -31.33 8.85
CA GLU A 170 7.47 -32.53 8.81
C GLU A 170 6.37 -32.45 7.73
N ASP A 171 6.10 -31.27 7.16
CA ASP A 171 5.11 -31.08 6.10
C ASP A 171 5.74 -31.40 4.72
N PRO A 172 5.36 -32.51 4.05
CA PRO A 172 5.86 -32.86 2.73
C PRO A 172 5.34 -31.91 1.64
N LEU A 173 4.24 -31.19 1.89
CA LEU A 173 3.59 -30.27 0.95
C LEU A 173 3.96 -28.80 1.22
N ARG A 174 4.93 -28.50 2.09
CA ARG A 174 5.32 -27.12 2.45
C ARG A 174 5.71 -26.19 1.29
N PHE A 175 5.96 -26.75 0.10
CA PHE A 175 6.30 -26.02 -1.12
C PHE A 175 5.16 -25.99 -2.14
N ASP A 176 4.07 -26.70 -1.87
CA ASP A 176 2.84 -26.63 -2.66
C ASP A 176 2.09 -25.35 -2.26
N LEU A 177 1.88 -24.48 -3.25
CA LEU A 177 1.21 -23.18 -3.08
C LEU A 177 -0.24 -23.21 -3.57
N SER A 178 -0.78 -24.40 -3.87
CA SER A 178 -2.19 -24.56 -4.16
C SER A 178 -3.04 -24.16 -2.96
N GLU A 179 -4.21 -23.59 -3.21
CA GLU A 179 -5.13 -23.13 -2.17
C GLU A 179 -5.50 -24.26 -1.20
N GLU A 180 -5.72 -25.47 -1.72
CA GLU A 180 -6.03 -26.65 -0.91
C GLU A 180 -4.89 -27.03 0.03
N ALA A 181 -3.65 -27.07 -0.46
CA ALA A 181 -2.49 -27.37 0.37
C ALA A 181 -2.27 -26.31 1.45
N VAL A 182 -2.34 -25.03 1.09
CA VAL A 182 -2.15 -23.91 2.01
C VAL A 182 -3.24 -23.89 3.10
N LEU A 183 -4.52 -24.06 2.73
CA LEU A 183 -5.60 -24.13 3.71
C LEU A 183 -5.53 -25.40 4.56
N GLY A 184 -5.07 -26.51 3.98
CA GLY A 184 -4.81 -27.76 4.70
C GLY A 184 -3.80 -27.54 5.82
N THR A 185 -2.64 -26.98 5.50
CA THR A 185 -1.59 -26.68 6.49
C THR A 185 -2.01 -25.59 7.47
N ALA A 186 -2.75 -24.56 7.04
CA ALA A 186 -3.20 -23.48 7.92
C ALA A 186 -4.16 -23.94 9.05
N ARG A 187 -4.93 -25.02 8.81
CA ARG A 187 -5.88 -25.59 9.76
C ARG A 187 -5.26 -26.61 10.74
N THR A 188 -3.95 -26.82 10.69
CA THR A 188 -3.24 -27.82 11.50
C THR A 188 -2.12 -27.18 12.30
#